data_AF-A0A0D3AIL0-F1
#
_entry.id   AF-A0A0D3AIL0-F1
#
_cell.length_a   1.000
_cell.length_b   1.000
_cell.length_c   1.000
_cell.angle_alpha   90.00
_cell.angle_beta   90.00
_cell.angle_gamma   90.00
#
_symmetry.space_group_name_H-M   'P 1'
#
loop_
_entity.id
_entity.type
_entity.pdbx_description
1 polymer ?
#
loop_
_entity_poly.entity_id
_entity_poly.type
_entity_poly.pdbx_seq_one_letter_code
_entity_poly.pdbx_strand_id
1 'polypeptide(L)'
;MKTTEFSSSSSPSDRRVGALLRHLTAGTDSPSTDRLSSVIASPTSEVSSGSVFAHLVQAPEDPILGMTIAYNKDPSPIKLNLGIGAYRTEEGKPLVLNVVRKAEQQLINDSSRVKEYLPIVGLVEFNKLSAKLILGADSPAIRENRVTTVECLSGTGSLRVGGEVLA
;
A
#
# COMPACT_ATOMS: atom_id res chain seq x y z
N MET A 1 -45.88 -43.92 -27.50
CA MET A 1 -45.28 -44.24 -26.19
C MET A 1 -43.79 -43.89 -26.22
N LYS A 2 -43.45 -42.67 -25.79
CA LYS A 2 -42.17 -42.24 -25.20
C LYS A 2 -42.28 -40.76 -24.85
N THR A 3 -42.26 -40.49 -23.56
CA THR A 3 -42.23 -39.18 -22.91
C THR A 3 -40.80 -38.63 -22.97
N THR A 4 -40.63 -37.40 -23.45
CA THR A 4 -39.36 -36.67 -23.44
C THR A 4 -39.40 -35.64 -22.32
N GLU A 5 -38.51 -35.80 -21.33
CA GLU A 5 -38.30 -34.87 -20.21
C GLU A 5 -37.56 -33.61 -20.68
N PHE A 6 -38.06 -32.44 -20.28
CA PHE A 6 -37.43 -31.14 -20.55
C PHE A 6 -36.57 -30.76 -19.34
N SER A 7 -35.25 -30.84 -19.50
CA SER A 7 -34.27 -30.36 -18.51
C SER A 7 -34.00 -28.87 -18.76
N SER A 8 -34.45 -28.00 -17.85
CA SER A 8 -34.24 -26.55 -17.93
C SER A 8 -32.87 -26.16 -17.37
N SER A 9 -31.94 -25.76 -18.24
CA SER A 9 -30.65 -25.18 -17.85
C SER A 9 -30.82 -23.73 -17.39
N SER A 10 -30.54 -23.44 -16.12
CA SER A 10 -30.63 -22.08 -15.56
C SER A 10 -29.36 -21.26 -15.89
N SER A 11 -29.57 -20.05 -16.39
CA SER A 11 -28.51 -19.14 -16.85
C SER A 11 -27.73 -18.56 -15.66
N PRO A 12 -26.41 -18.29 -15.80
CA PRO A 12 -25.60 -17.63 -14.76
C PRO A 12 -26.16 -16.28 -14.28
N SER A 13 -26.96 -15.62 -15.13
CA SER A 13 -27.64 -14.36 -14.82
C SER A 13 -28.74 -14.52 -13.76
N ASP A 14 -29.46 -15.65 -13.76
CA ASP A 14 -30.57 -15.91 -12.83
C ASP A 14 -30.08 -16.13 -11.39
N ARG A 15 -28.88 -16.69 -11.24
CA ARG A 15 -28.23 -16.89 -9.93
C ARG A 15 -27.87 -15.57 -9.25
N ARG A 16 -27.57 -14.54 -10.04
CA ARG A 16 -27.19 -13.21 -9.52
C ARG A 16 -28.41 -12.43 -9.04
N VAL A 17 -29.55 -12.55 -9.73
CA VAL A 17 -30.82 -11.92 -9.31
C VAL A 17 -31.34 -12.56 -8.01
N GLY A 18 -31.25 -13.88 -7.87
CA GLY A 18 -31.64 -14.57 -6.64
C GLY A 18 -30.79 -14.22 -5.41
N ALA A 19 -29.53 -13.83 -5.60
CA ALA A 19 -28.66 -13.37 -4.51
C ALA A 19 -29.01 -11.94 -4.07
N LEU A 20 -29.40 -11.06 -5.00
CA LEU A 20 -29.82 -9.70 -4.69
C LEU A 20 -31.16 -9.67 -3.94
N LEU A 21 -32.11 -10.55 -4.31
CA LEU A 21 -33.45 -10.61 -3.70
C LEU A 21 -33.42 -11.08 -2.24
N ARG A 22 -32.46 -11.96 -1.89
CA ARG A 22 -32.27 -12.44 -0.51
C ARG A 22 -31.71 -11.36 0.42
N HIS A 23 -30.99 -10.38 -0.11
CA HIS A 23 -30.50 -9.26 0.70
C HIS A 23 -31.54 -8.17 0.93
N LEU A 24 -32.61 -8.12 0.13
CA LEU A 24 -33.67 -7.11 0.25
C LEU A 24 -34.82 -7.54 1.17
N THR A 25 -34.89 -8.81 1.59
CA THR A 25 -36.05 -9.38 2.33
C THR A 25 -35.75 -9.78 3.77
N ALA A 26 -34.51 -9.67 4.24
CA ALA A 26 -34.16 -9.96 5.63
C ALA A 26 -34.50 -8.78 6.54
N GLY A 27 -35.77 -8.67 6.92
CA GLY A 27 -36.26 -7.65 7.85
C GLY A 27 -37.57 -8.05 8.50
N THR A 28 -37.54 -9.03 9.40
CA THR A 28 -38.55 -9.25 10.46
C THR A 28 -37.91 -10.02 11.62
N ASP A 29 -37.50 -9.31 12.68
CA ASP A 29 -37.03 -9.89 13.94
C ASP A 29 -38.13 -9.77 15.02
N SER A 30 -38.29 -10.84 15.81
CA SER A 30 -38.76 -10.77 17.20
C SER A 30 -38.06 -11.89 18.02
N PRO A 31 -37.89 -11.71 19.34
CA PRO A 31 -36.63 -12.05 19.99
C PRO A 31 -36.67 -13.37 20.77
N SER A 32 -35.54 -14.07 20.82
CA SER A 32 -35.27 -15.10 21.82
C SER A 32 -33.88 -14.91 22.43
N THR A 33 -33.91 -14.66 23.73
CA THR A 33 -32.81 -14.43 24.67
C THR A 33 -31.88 -15.62 24.88
N ASP A 34 -30.65 -15.28 25.28
CA ASP A 34 -29.69 -16.04 26.08
C ASP A 34 -28.87 -17.16 25.41
N ARG A 35 -27.57 -16.90 25.18
CA ARG A 35 -26.48 -17.38 26.08
C ARG A 35 -25.07 -17.08 25.56
N LEU A 36 -24.22 -16.65 26.51
CA LEU A 36 -22.75 -16.72 26.57
C LEU A 36 -21.96 -15.68 25.76
N SER A 37 -21.86 -14.49 26.34
CA SER A 37 -20.80 -13.50 26.10
C SER A 37 -19.45 -14.05 26.55
N SER A 38 -18.71 -14.69 25.64
CA SER A 38 -17.25 -14.78 25.77
C SER A 38 -16.68 -13.39 25.50
N VAL A 39 -16.25 -12.74 26.58
CA VAL A 39 -15.61 -11.43 26.55
C VAL A 39 -14.25 -11.57 25.84
N ILE A 40 -14.24 -11.35 24.53
CA ILE A 40 -13.04 -10.91 23.83
C ILE A 40 -13.08 -9.38 23.88
N ALA A 41 -12.64 -8.84 25.02
CA ALA A 41 -12.36 -7.41 25.12
C ALA A 41 -11.15 -7.10 24.23
N SER A 42 -11.38 -6.54 23.04
CA SER A 42 -10.34 -5.75 22.37
C SER A 42 -10.23 -4.42 23.12
N PRO A 43 -9.05 -4.03 23.64
CA PRO A 43 -8.89 -2.85 24.50
C PRO A 43 -9.02 -1.50 23.77
N THR A 44 -9.53 -1.45 22.53
CA THR A 44 -9.59 -0.24 21.70
C THR A 44 -10.96 0.08 21.13
N SER A 45 -12.04 -0.52 21.63
CA SER A 45 -13.39 -0.23 21.12
C SER A 45 -14.41 -0.03 22.24
N GLU A 46 -14.13 0.90 23.15
CA GLU A 46 -15.19 1.63 23.84
C GLU A 46 -15.30 3.03 23.21
N VAL A 47 -16.45 3.33 22.62
CA VAL A 47 -16.81 4.69 22.20
C VAL A 47 -17.14 5.48 23.45
N SER A 48 -16.10 5.96 24.13
CA SER A 48 -16.24 6.89 25.24
C SER A 48 -16.79 8.23 24.72
N SER A 49 -17.95 8.65 25.22
CA SER A 49 -18.57 9.95 24.93
C SER A 49 -17.75 11.17 25.40
N GLY A 50 -16.53 10.96 25.92
CA GLY A 50 -15.56 12.01 26.25
C GLY A 50 -14.25 11.95 25.47
N SER A 51 -14.14 11.09 24.45
CA SER A 51 -12.91 11.00 23.64
C SER A 51 -12.70 12.24 22.79
N VAL A 52 -11.51 12.82 22.83
CA VAL A 52 -11.09 13.91 21.91
C VAL A 52 -11.17 13.51 20.44
N PHE A 53 -11.24 12.20 20.15
CA PHE A 53 -11.35 11.66 18.80
C PHE A 53 -12.79 11.33 18.38
N ALA A 54 -13.78 11.56 19.24
CA ALA A 54 -15.17 11.15 18.98
C ALA A 54 -15.78 11.76 17.71
N HIS A 55 -15.24 12.88 17.23
CA HIS A 55 -15.69 13.58 16.02
C HIS A 55 -14.86 13.25 14.76
N LEU A 56 -13.83 12.40 14.88
CA LEU A 56 -13.01 12.05 13.72
C LEU A 56 -13.79 11.15 12.76
N VAL A 57 -13.92 11.62 11.52
CA VAL A 57 -14.45 10.82 10.42
C VAL A 57 -13.31 10.04 9.78
N GLN A 58 -13.55 8.77 9.48
CA GLN A 58 -12.58 7.94 8.78
C GLN A 58 -12.27 8.52 7.40
N ALA A 59 -10.97 8.71 7.11
CA ALA A 59 -10.52 9.17 5.80
C ALA A 59 -10.79 8.10 4.73
N PRO A 60 -11.04 8.51 3.47
CA PRO A 60 -11.18 7.56 2.37
C PRO A 60 -9.90 6.74 2.20
N GLU A 61 -10.07 5.46 1.82
CA GLU A 61 -8.93 4.59 1.54
C GLU A 61 -8.16 5.07 0.31
N ASP A 62 -6.84 4.92 0.33
CA ASP A 62 -6.01 5.13 -0.85
C ASP A 62 -6.33 4.06 -1.90
N PRO A 63 -6.78 4.44 -3.12
CA PRO A 63 -7.20 3.47 -4.13
C PRO A 63 -6.10 2.48 -4.56
N ILE A 64 -4.83 2.89 -4.49
CA ILE A 64 -3.68 2.06 -4.89
C ILE A 64 -3.38 1.04 -3.77
N LEU A 65 -3.43 1.47 -2.51
CA LEU A 65 -3.21 0.58 -1.37
C LEU A 65 -4.36 -0.41 -1.16
N GLY A 66 -5.60 0.04 -1.39
CA GLY A 66 -6.80 -0.79 -1.31
C GLY A 66 -6.73 -2.02 -2.22
N MET A 67 -6.18 -1.88 -3.43
CA MET A 67 -6.01 -3.01 -4.34
C MET A 67 -5.11 -4.10 -3.76
N THR A 68 -4.02 -3.74 -3.08
CA THR A 68 -3.12 -4.73 -2.51
C THR A 68 -3.76 -5.47 -1.35
N ILE A 69 -4.60 -4.80 -0.56
CA ILE A 69 -5.40 -5.43 0.49
C ILE A 69 -6.35 -6.46 -0.13
N ALA A 70 -7.07 -6.09 -1.19
CA ALA A 70 -7.97 -7.00 -1.91
C ALA A 70 -7.21 -8.20 -2.51
N TYR A 71 -6.08 -7.93 -3.18
CA TYR A 71 -5.20 -8.98 -3.72
C TYR A 71 -4.72 -9.95 -2.64
N ASN A 72 -4.32 -9.46 -1.46
CA ASN A 72 -3.85 -10.34 -0.38
C ASN A 72 -4.98 -11.22 0.18
N LYS A 73 -6.21 -10.71 0.24
CA LYS A 73 -7.40 -11.44 0.73
C LYS A 73 -7.96 -12.45 -0.28
N ASP A 74 -7.64 -12.32 -1.56
CA ASP A 74 -8.11 -13.25 -2.60
C ASP A 74 -7.49 -14.65 -2.40
N PRO A 75 -8.29 -15.71 -2.19
CA PRO A 75 -7.78 -17.07 -1.99
C PRO A 75 -7.37 -17.76 -3.30
N SER A 76 -7.62 -17.14 -4.47
CA SER A 76 -7.32 -17.73 -5.77
C SER A 76 -5.82 -18.03 -5.92
N PRO A 77 -5.43 -19.24 -6.34
CA PRO A 77 -4.04 -19.60 -6.58
C PRO A 77 -3.46 -18.95 -7.86
N ILE A 78 -4.31 -18.36 -8.70
CA ILE A 78 -3.94 -17.74 -9.99
C ILE A 78 -4.17 -16.22 -10.02
N LYS A 79 -4.14 -15.57 -8.85
CA LYS A 79 -4.28 -14.12 -8.73
C LYS A 79 -3.02 -13.38 -9.18
N LEU A 80 -3.21 -12.18 -9.73
CA LEU A 80 -2.12 -11.30 -10.19
C LEU A 80 -2.31 -9.89 -9.63
N ASN A 81 -1.24 -9.28 -9.12
CA ASN A 81 -1.24 -7.89 -8.67
C ASN A 81 -0.63 -7.00 -9.74
N LEU A 82 -1.46 -6.13 -10.34
CA LEU A 82 -1.05 -5.17 -11.37
C LEU A 82 -1.18 -3.70 -10.90
N GLY A 83 -1.35 -3.47 -9.60
CA GLY A 83 -1.60 -2.13 -9.07
C GLY A 83 -0.39 -1.38 -8.62
N ILE A 84 0.33 -1.97 -7.66
CA ILE A 84 1.52 -1.32 -7.14
C ILE A 84 2.63 -1.47 -8.18
N GLY A 85 3.22 -0.35 -8.58
CA GLY A 85 4.41 -0.27 -9.45
C GLY A 85 5.69 -0.76 -8.77
N ALA A 86 5.65 -1.90 -8.09
CA ALA A 86 6.79 -2.54 -7.44
C ALA A 86 7.29 -3.68 -8.33
N TYR A 87 8.57 -3.63 -8.71
CA TYR A 87 9.16 -4.63 -9.59
C TYR A 87 9.17 -6.02 -8.96
N ARG A 88 8.83 -7.04 -9.76
CA ARG A 88 8.75 -8.44 -9.33
C ARG A 88 9.57 -9.35 -10.24
N THR A 89 9.94 -10.52 -9.71
CA THR A 89 10.49 -11.61 -10.51
C THR A 89 9.39 -12.30 -11.33
N GLU A 90 9.78 -13.24 -12.18
CA GLU A 90 8.85 -14.07 -12.97
C GLU A 90 7.88 -14.87 -12.07
N GLU A 91 8.31 -15.22 -10.85
CA GLU A 91 7.47 -15.89 -9.84
C GLU A 91 6.63 -14.91 -9.00
N GLY A 92 6.58 -13.63 -9.36
CA GLY A 92 5.81 -12.59 -8.66
C GLY A 92 6.39 -12.16 -7.31
N LYS A 93 7.66 -12.50 -7.01
CA LYS A 93 8.31 -12.14 -5.74
C LYS A 93 8.99 -10.77 -5.79
N PRO A 94 9.15 -10.04 -4.67
CA PRO A 94 9.94 -8.81 -4.65
C PRO A 94 11.38 -9.07 -5.13
N LEU A 95 11.88 -8.22 -6.02
CA LEU A 95 13.27 -8.31 -6.48
C LEU A 95 14.15 -7.30 -5.74
N VAL A 96 15.20 -7.81 -5.07
CA VAL A 96 16.34 -6.98 -4.65
C VAL A 96 17.42 -7.10 -5.71
N LEU A 97 17.98 -5.98 -6.16
CA LEU A 97 19.02 -5.97 -7.18
C LEU A 97 20.36 -6.48 -6.62
N ASN A 98 21.15 -7.17 -7.44
CA ASN A 98 22.47 -7.69 -7.02
C ASN A 98 23.43 -6.57 -6.60
N VAL A 99 23.34 -5.40 -7.23
CA VAL A 99 24.14 -4.22 -6.87
C VAL A 99 23.78 -3.68 -5.48
N VAL A 100 22.49 -3.72 -5.11
CA VAL A 100 22.02 -3.32 -3.78
C VAL A 100 22.53 -4.29 -2.73
N ARG A 101 22.41 -5.61 -2.96
CA ARG A 101 22.97 -6.62 -2.05
C ARG A 101 24.48 -6.43 -1.82
N LYS A 102 25.24 -6.13 -2.87
CA LYS A 102 26.68 -5.86 -2.75
C LYS A 102 26.95 -4.60 -1.92
N ALA A 103 26.21 -3.52 -2.14
CA ALA A 103 26.34 -2.29 -1.37
C ALA A 103 26.00 -2.52 0.11
N GLU A 104 24.93 -3.26 0.43
CA GLU A 104 24.57 -3.63 1.81
C GLU A 104 25.67 -4.44 2.50
N GLN A 105 26.29 -5.40 1.80
CA GLN A 105 27.39 -6.18 2.36
C GLN A 105 28.62 -5.31 2.64
N GLN A 106 28.96 -4.38 1.74
CA GLN A 106 30.04 -3.41 2.00
C GLN A 106 29.71 -2.55 3.22
N LEU A 107 28.45 -2.13 3.33
CA LEU A 107 27.96 -1.26 4.39
C LEU A 107 28.02 -1.90 5.78
N ILE A 108 27.71 -3.19 5.87
CA ILE A 108 27.69 -3.98 7.11
C ILE A 108 29.11 -4.35 7.55
N ASN A 109 30.00 -4.62 6.60
CA ASN A 109 31.38 -5.03 6.90
C ASN A 109 32.31 -3.85 7.22
N ASP A 110 31.85 -2.61 7.05
CA ASP A 110 32.61 -1.41 7.41
C ASP A 110 32.44 -1.09 8.91
N SER A 111 33.43 -1.52 9.70
CA SER A 111 33.48 -1.31 11.16
C SER A 111 33.74 0.14 11.58
N SER A 112 34.14 1.01 10.66
CA SER A 112 34.40 2.43 10.95
C SER A 112 33.12 3.27 11.02
N ARG A 113 31.99 2.73 10.53
CA ARG A 113 30.75 3.48 10.42
C ARG A 113 30.04 3.63 11.75
N VAL A 114 29.59 4.85 12.01
CA VAL A 114 28.72 5.21 13.12
C VAL A 114 27.36 5.66 12.60
N LYS A 115 26.31 5.52 13.42
CA LYS A 115 24.91 5.84 13.06
C LYS A 115 24.47 7.20 13.61
N GLU A 116 25.37 8.18 13.55
CA GLU A 116 25.09 9.55 13.98
C GLU A 116 24.16 10.27 13.01
N TYR A 117 23.61 11.40 13.44
CA TYR A 117 22.80 12.26 12.59
C TYR A 117 23.58 12.74 11.36
N LEU A 118 22.90 12.75 10.22
CA LEU A 118 23.38 13.41 9.02
C LEU A 118 23.22 14.93 9.13
N PRO A 119 23.96 15.71 8.31
CA PRO A 119 23.66 17.12 8.11
C PRO A 119 22.20 17.32 7.66
N ILE A 120 21.63 18.50 7.93
CA ILE A 120 20.24 18.85 7.55
C ILE A 120 19.97 18.62 6.06
N VAL A 121 20.97 18.90 5.21
CA VAL A 121 20.85 18.74 3.75
C VAL A 121 21.09 17.31 3.27
N GLY A 122 21.39 16.37 4.17
CA GLY A 122 21.73 14.98 3.87
C GLY A 122 23.21 14.74 3.68
N LEU A 123 23.53 13.57 3.12
CA LEU A 123 24.89 13.15 2.87
C LEU A 123 25.46 13.86 1.61
N VAL A 124 26.57 14.59 1.79
CA VAL A 124 27.19 15.41 0.72
C VAL A 124 27.49 14.61 -0.55
N GLU A 125 28.09 13.42 -0.41
CA GLU A 125 28.40 12.59 -1.57
C GLU A 125 27.14 11.99 -2.22
N PHE A 126 26.10 11.67 -1.44
CA PHE A 126 24.81 11.22 -2.00
C PHE A 126 24.18 12.32 -2.86
N ASN A 127 24.15 13.56 -2.37
CA ASN A 127 23.62 14.71 -3.10
C ASN A 127 24.36 14.95 -4.41
N LYS A 128 25.71 14.95 -4.36
CA LYS A 128 26.57 15.15 -5.53
C LYS A 128 26.38 14.06 -6.57
N LEU A 129 26.34 12.78 -6.16
CA LEU A 129 26.15 11.65 -7.07
C LEU A 129 24.73 11.62 -7.65
N SER A 130 23.72 11.97 -6.85
CA SER A 130 22.33 12.06 -7.31
C SER A 130 22.15 13.15 -8.38
N ALA A 131 22.76 14.33 -8.18
CA ALA A 131 22.75 15.39 -9.19
C ALA A 131 23.40 14.95 -10.51
N LYS A 132 24.54 14.24 -10.44
CA LYS A 132 25.21 13.68 -11.62
C LYS A 132 24.40 12.58 -12.31
N LEU A 133 23.68 11.76 -11.53
CA LEU A 133 22.84 10.69 -12.07
C LEU A 133 21.71 11.25 -12.93
N ILE A 134 21.04 12.32 -12.48
CA ILE A 134 19.89 12.89 -13.19
C ILE A 134 20.29 13.90 -14.28
N LEU A 135 21.32 14.73 -14.06
CA LEU A 135 21.73 15.78 -14.99
C LEU A 135 22.86 15.38 -15.95
N GLY A 136 23.50 14.23 -15.69
CA GLY A 136 24.73 13.81 -16.35
C GLY A 136 25.99 14.39 -15.69
N ALA A 137 27.09 13.63 -15.76
CA ALA A 137 28.36 13.99 -15.12
C ALA A 137 28.97 15.29 -15.68
N ASP A 138 28.74 15.58 -16.96
CA ASP A 138 29.29 16.75 -17.68
C ASP A 138 28.31 17.93 -17.76
N SER A 139 27.25 17.92 -16.95
CA SER A 139 26.22 18.95 -16.97
C SER A 139 26.80 20.36 -16.81
N PRO A 140 26.56 21.30 -17.74
CA PRO A 140 26.95 22.69 -17.58
C PRO A 140 26.40 23.31 -16.30
N ALA A 141 25.17 22.96 -15.90
CA ALA A 141 24.55 23.47 -14.69
C ALA A 141 25.35 23.09 -13.42
N ILE A 142 25.95 21.90 -13.39
CA ILE A 142 26.84 21.49 -12.30
C ILE A 142 28.15 22.29 -12.35
N ARG A 143 28.78 22.41 -13.53
CA ARG A 143 30.05 23.15 -13.70
C ARG A 143 29.91 24.64 -13.36
N GLU A 144 28.75 25.21 -13.66
CA GLU A 144 28.41 26.62 -13.42
C GLU A 144 27.82 26.86 -12.03
N ASN A 145 27.78 25.85 -11.15
CA ASN A 145 27.24 25.93 -9.78
C ASN A 145 25.77 26.43 -9.71
N ARG A 146 24.94 26.02 -10.67
CA ARG A 146 23.50 26.35 -10.71
C ARG A 146 22.60 25.26 -10.12
N VAL A 147 23.19 24.25 -9.48
CA VAL A 147 22.47 23.09 -8.93
C VAL A 147 22.59 23.08 -7.42
N THR A 148 21.43 23.08 -6.75
CA THR A 148 21.31 22.80 -5.32
C THR A 148 20.64 21.44 -5.14
N THR A 149 21.13 20.63 -4.21
CA THR A 149 20.59 19.30 -3.93
C THR A 149 20.48 19.08 -2.43
N VAL A 150 19.32 18.60 -2.01
CA VAL A 150 18.98 18.29 -0.62
C VAL A 150 18.38 16.89 -0.60
N GLU A 151 18.88 16.03 0.28
CA GLU A 151 18.34 14.69 0.49
C GLU A 151 16.96 14.79 1.15
N CYS A 152 15.98 14.05 0.64
CA CYS A 152 14.60 14.07 1.11
C CYS A 152 14.05 12.64 1.25
N LEU A 153 12.88 12.51 1.89
CA LEU A 153 12.20 11.22 2.07
C LEU A 153 11.59 10.71 0.74
N SER A 154 12.43 10.14 -0.11
CA SER A 154 12.06 9.66 -1.44
C SER A 154 11.37 10.75 -2.28
N GLY A 155 10.66 10.37 -3.34
CA GLY A 155 9.98 11.31 -4.23
C GLY A 155 8.91 12.15 -3.53
N THR A 156 8.08 11.54 -2.68
CA THR A 156 7.01 12.26 -1.97
C THR A 156 7.55 13.32 -1.01
N GLY A 157 8.62 13.02 -0.28
CA GLY A 157 9.31 13.99 0.57
C GLY A 157 9.93 15.13 -0.24
N SER A 158 10.56 14.81 -1.38
CA SER A 158 11.11 15.82 -2.28
C SER A 158 10.02 16.77 -2.81
N LEU A 159 8.86 16.24 -3.20
CA LEU A 159 7.72 17.04 -3.65
C LEU A 159 7.14 17.90 -2.54
N ARG A 160 7.08 17.38 -1.30
CA ARG A 160 6.62 18.16 -0.14
C ARG A 160 7.51 19.36 0.11
N VAL A 161 8.82 19.14 0.25
CA VAL A 161 9.79 20.22 0.50
C VAL A 161 9.82 21.21 -0.66
N GLY A 162 9.84 20.72 -1.91
CA GLY A 162 9.78 21.58 -3.10
C GLY A 162 8.51 22.43 -3.15
N GLY A 163 7.36 21.86 -2.80
CA GLY A 163 6.10 22.58 -2.70
C GLY A 163 6.12 23.65 -1.61
N GLU A 164 6.69 23.37 -0.44
CA GLU A 164 6.85 24.35 0.65
C GLU A 164 7.82 25.49 0.28
N VAL A 165 8.84 25.22 -0.54
CA VAL A 165 9.76 26.26 -1.02
C VAL A 165 9.10 27.21 -2.02
N LEU A 166 8.11 26.70 -2.79
CA LEU A 166 7.41 27.48 -3.81
C LEU A 166 6.18 28.25 -3.28
N ALA A 167 5.63 27.83 -2.14
CA ALA A 167 4.44 28.41 -1.52
C ALA A 167 4.73 29.73 -0.78
#